data_AF-A0A2V8EUW1-F1
#
_entry.id   AF-A0A2V8EUW1-F1
#
_cell.length_a   1.000
_cell.length_b   1.000
_cell.length_c   1.000
_cell.angle_alpha   90.00
_cell.angle_beta   90.00
_cell.angle_gamma   90.00
#
_symmetry.space_group_name_H-M   'P 1'
#
loop_
_entity.id
_entity.type
_entity.pdbx_description
1 polymer ?
#
loop_
_entity_poly.entity_id
_entity_poly.type
_entity_poly.pdbx_seq_one_letter_code
_entity_poly.pdbx_strand_id
1 'polypeptide(L)'
;DGRSVHDAAVEGGRGRLQAILMTAAAMIAGMIPLALGTGERAQTAPLGRAVIGGLFLATIATLIVLPAVYTLVQARVRTLSPTLDPNDPSSTHYDPRA
;
A
#
# COMPACT_ATOMS: atom_id res chain seq x y z
N ASP A 1 15.02 -18.83 -7.95
CA ASP A 1 15.29 -17.53 -8.59
C ASP A 1 15.39 -16.41 -7.57
N GLY A 2 16.61 -16.14 -7.11
CA GLY A 2 16.88 -15.09 -6.13
C GLY A 2 16.85 -13.71 -6.78
N ARG A 3 15.66 -13.08 -6.80
CA ARG A 3 15.58 -11.64 -7.10
C ARG A 3 16.22 -10.88 -5.94
N SER A 4 17.00 -9.85 -6.24
CA SER A 4 17.59 -9.00 -5.20
C SER A 4 16.48 -8.48 -4.28
N VAL A 5 16.74 -8.34 -2.98
CA VAL A 5 15.74 -7.90 -1.98
C VAL A 5 15.06 -6.59 -2.39
N HIS A 6 15.82 -5.70 -3.04
CA HIS A 6 15.31 -4.45 -3.58
C HIS A 6 14.28 -4.66 -4.69
N ASP A 7 14.55 -5.59 -5.61
CA ASP A 7 13.68 -5.90 -6.74
C ASP A 7 12.38 -6.60 -6.29
N ALA A 8 12.49 -7.49 -5.29
CA ALA A 8 11.32 -8.11 -4.65
C ALA A 8 10.45 -7.09 -3.89
N ALA A 9 11.07 -6.11 -3.22
CA ALA A 9 10.36 -5.06 -2.51
C ALA A 9 9.62 -4.10 -3.47
N VAL A 10 10.25 -3.72 -4.59
CA VAL A 10 9.65 -2.86 -5.61
C VAL A 10 8.46 -3.55 -6.26
N GLU A 11 8.59 -4.82 -6.64
CA GLU A 11 7.51 -5.57 -7.27
C GLU A 11 6.33 -5.78 -6.30
N GLY A 12 6.61 -6.09 -5.02
CA GLY A 12 5.59 -6.18 -3.98
C GLY A 12 4.87 -4.85 -3.70
N GLY A 13 5.61 -3.73 -3.77
CA GLY A 13 5.04 -2.39 -3.65
C GLY A 13 4.15 -2.02 -4.84
N ARG A 14 4.58 -2.37 -6.06
CA ARG A 14 3.86 -2.08 -7.30
C ARG A 14 2.48 -2.75 -7.35
N GLY A 15 2.36 -4.01 -6.93
CA GLY A 15 1.08 -4.72 -6.89
C GLY A 15 0.05 -4.04 -5.98
N ARG A 16 0.49 -3.53 -4.82
CA ARG A 16 -0.38 -2.78 -3.89
C ARG A 16 -0.80 -1.44 -4.47
N LEU A 17 0.12 -0.74 -5.14
CA LEU A 17 -0.17 0.54 -5.78
C LEU A 17 -1.26 0.39 -6.85
N GLN A 18 -1.16 -0.65 -7.69
CA GLN A 18 -2.20 -0.94 -8.69
C GLN A 18 -3.56 -1.22 -8.05
N ALA A 19 -3.61 -2.00 -6.97
CA ALA A 19 -4.86 -2.30 -6.26
C ALA A 19 -5.50 -1.03 -5.63
N ILE A 20 -4.70 -0.17 -5.02
CA ILE A 20 -5.18 1.09 -4.42
C ILE A 20 -5.70 2.03 -5.52
N LEU A 21 -4.94 2.20 -6.60
CA LEU A 21 -5.35 3.05 -7.72
C LEU A 21 -6.62 2.52 -8.39
N MET A 22 -6.76 1.20 -8.53
CA MET A 22 -7.96 0.56 -9.09
C MET A 22 -9.21 0.90 -8.27
N THR A 23 -9.14 0.78 -6.95
CA THR A 23 -10.29 1.05 -6.07
C THR A 23 -10.63 2.54 -6.00
N ALA A 24 -9.61 3.41 -5.93
CA ALA A 24 -9.79 4.86 -5.96
C ALA A 24 -10.43 5.31 -7.28
N ALA A 25 -9.93 4.82 -8.43
CA ALA A 25 -10.47 5.15 -9.74
C ALA A 25 -11.92 4.69 -9.90
N ALA A 26 -12.26 3.48 -9.43
CA ALA A 26 -13.63 2.96 -9.47
C ALA A 26 -14.60 3.82 -8.64
N MET A 27 -14.20 4.21 -7.42
CA MET A 27 -15.02 5.09 -6.57
C MET A 27 -15.18 6.49 -7.17
N ILE A 28 -14.11 7.08 -7.71
CA ILE A 28 -14.18 8.37 -8.39
C ILE A 28 -15.12 8.28 -9.58
N ALA A 29 -14.99 7.25 -10.43
CA ALA A 29 -15.84 7.03 -11.59
C ALA A 29 -17.34 6.92 -11.21
N GLY A 30 -17.66 6.21 -10.12
CA GLY A 30 -19.02 6.11 -9.59
C GLY A 30 -19.60 7.44 -9.07
N MET A 31 -18.74 8.35 -8.63
CA MET A 31 -19.13 9.68 -8.10
C MET A 31 -19.21 10.77 -9.19
N ILE A 32 -18.67 10.53 -10.40
CA ILE A 32 -18.74 11.49 -11.53
C ILE A 32 -20.18 11.97 -11.81
N PRO A 33 -21.21 11.10 -11.98
CA PRO A 33 -22.56 11.57 -12.28
C PRO A 33 -23.16 12.39 -11.12
N LEU A 34 -22.82 12.06 -9.87
CA LEU A 34 -23.25 12.81 -8.69
C LEU A 34 -22.59 14.20 -8.64
N ALA A 35 -21.29 14.28 -8.96
CA ALA A 35 -20.50 15.51 -8.94
C ALA A 35 -20.85 16.48 -10.08
N LEU A 36 -21.39 15.99 -11.19
CA LEU A 36 -21.93 16.81 -12.27
C LEU A 36 -23.26 17.48 -11.87
N GLY A 37 -24.05 16.84 -11.00
CA GLY A 37 -25.20 17.49 -10.35
C GLY A 37 -26.24 18.03 -11.32
N THR A 38 -26.69 17.23 -12.28
CA THR A 38 -27.72 17.62 -13.24
C THR A 38 -29.13 17.44 -12.64
N GLY A 39 -30.03 18.41 -12.89
CA GLY A 39 -31.43 18.38 -12.42
C GLY A 39 -31.61 18.65 -10.92
N GLU A 40 -32.66 18.07 -10.30
CA GLU A 40 -33.03 18.21 -8.88
C GLU A 40 -31.88 17.96 -7.88
N ARG A 41 -30.83 17.24 -8.32
CA ARG A 41 -29.68 16.81 -7.50
C ARG A 41 -28.49 17.78 -7.55
N ALA A 42 -28.62 18.96 -8.14
CA ALA A 42 -27.57 19.99 -8.15
C ALA A 42 -27.03 20.33 -6.74
N GLN A 43 -27.89 20.24 -5.73
CA GLN A 43 -27.55 20.46 -4.31
C GLN A 43 -26.56 19.42 -3.76
N THR A 44 -26.48 18.24 -4.37
CA THR A 44 -25.57 17.15 -3.99
C THR A 44 -24.24 17.17 -4.76
N ALA A 45 -24.11 18.03 -5.77
CA ALA A 45 -22.88 18.19 -6.55
C ALA A 45 -21.65 18.59 -5.70
N PRO A 46 -21.76 19.51 -4.72
CA PRO A 46 -20.64 19.87 -3.85
C PRO A 46 -20.16 18.68 -2.99
N LEU A 47 -21.08 17.83 -2.55
CA LEU A 47 -20.77 16.61 -1.80
C LEU A 47 -19.94 15.63 -2.65
N GLY A 48 -20.35 15.39 -3.90
CA GLY A 48 -19.60 14.53 -4.82
C GLY A 48 -18.18 15.05 -5.09
N ARG A 49 -18.02 16.36 -5.27
CA ARG A 49 -16.70 16.99 -5.46
C ARG A 49 -15.82 16.87 -4.22
N ALA A 50 -16.37 17.07 -3.03
CA ALA A 50 -15.66 16.93 -1.77
C ALA A 50 -15.16 15.49 -1.56
N VAL A 51 -15.97 14.49 -1.88
CA VAL A 51 -15.61 13.07 -1.78
C VAL A 51 -14.49 12.73 -2.77
N ILE A 52 -14.59 13.14 -4.04
CA ILE A 52 -13.53 12.90 -5.04
C ILE A 52 -12.20 13.49 -4.59
N GLY A 53 -12.19 14.74 -4.12
CA GLY A 53 -10.98 15.37 -3.58
C GLY A 53 -10.44 14.67 -2.34
N GLY A 54 -11.34 14.26 -1.43
CA GLY A 54 -10.99 13.50 -0.22
C GLY A 54 -10.36 12.15 -0.54
N LEU A 55 -10.90 11.41 -1.51
CA LEU A 55 -10.34 10.14 -1.97
C LEU A 55 -8.95 10.32 -2.60
N PHE A 56 -8.77 11.36 -3.42
CA PHE A 56 -7.48 11.65 -4.02
C PHE A 56 -6.43 11.95 -2.94
N LEU A 57 -6.76 12.83 -1.99
CA LEU A 57 -5.88 13.15 -0.88
C LEU A 57 -5.62 11.94 0.03
N ALA A 58 -6.65 11.15 0.34
CA ALA A 58 -6.54 9.93 1.14
C ALA A 58 -5.66 8.88 0.46
N THR A 59 -5.69 8.79 -0.87
CA THR A 59 -4.83 7.90 -1.64
C THR A 59 -3.37 8.30 -1.49
N ILE A 60 -3.05 9.59 -1.71
CA ILE A 60 -1.69 10.11 -1.53
C ILE A 60 -1.23 9.95 -0.08
N ALA A 61 -2.08 10.31 0.88
CA ALA A 61 -1.79 10.16 2.29
C ALA A 61 -1.51 8.69 2.62
N THR A 62 -2.31 7.74 2.13
CA THR A 62 -2.08 6.30 2.36
C THR A 62 -0.75 5.85 1.78
N LEU A 63 -0.39 6.29 0.58
CA LEU A 63 0.89 5.93 -0.04
C LEU A 63 2.11 6.43 0.76
N ILE A 64 1.97 7.49 1.56
CA ILE A 64 3.03 8.01 2.42
C ILE A 64 2.95 7.44 3.84
N VAL A 65 1.75 7.38 4.41
CA VAL A 65 1.49 6.92 5.77
C VAL A 65 1.72 5.42 5.90
N LEU A 66 1.30 4.61 4.91
CA LEU A 66 1.48 3.17 4.96
C LEU A 66 2.96 2.74 5.04
N PRO A 67 3.90 3.24 4.22
CA PRO A 67 5.32 2.91 4.39
C PRO A 67 5.91 3.54 5.65
N ALA A 68 5.49 4.73 6.08
CA ALA A 68 5.94 5.33 7.32
C ALA A 68 5.55 4.48 8.54
N VAL A 69 4.30 4.00 8.58
CA VAL A 69 3.82 3.10 9.63
C VAL A 69 4.53 1.75 9.53
N TYR A 70 4.71 1.20 8.33
CA TYR A 70 5.39 -0.07 8.14
C TYR A 70 6.86 -0.03 8.62
N THR A 71 7.58 1.04 8.30
CA THR A 71 8.97 1.25 8.76
C THR A 71 9.03 1.48 10.27
N LEU A 72 8.08 2.22 10.86
CA LEU A 72 8.00 2.40 12.30
C LEU A 72 7.73 1.08 13.03
N VAL A 73 6.81 0.26 12.51
CA VAL A 73 6.50 -1.05 13.07
C VAL A 73 7.67 -2.01 12.89
N GLN A 74 8.32 -2.05 11.71
CA GLN A 74 9.55 -2.84 11.50
C GLN A 74 10.68 -2.38 12.43
N ALA A 75 10.88 -1.08 12.63
CA ALA A 75 11.92 -0.58 13.53
C ALA A 75 11.66 -1.02 14.98
N ARG A 76 10.39 -1.16 15.38
CA ARG A 76 9.99 -1.66 16.70
C ARG A 76 10.09 -3.18 16.79
N VAL A 77 9.71 -3.89 15.73
CA VAL A 77 9.87 -5.33 15.54
C VAL A 77 11.26 -5.57 14.97
N ARG A 78 12.30 -5.42 15.81
CA ARG A 78 13.67 -5.81 15.47
C ARG A 78 13.62 -7.14 14.74
N THR A 79 13.95 -7.14 13.45
CA THR A 79 14.04 -8.33 12.61
C THR A 79 15.14 -9.21 13.18
N LEU A 80 14.78 -10.07 14.13
CA LEU A 80 15.53 -11.29 14.38
C LEU A 80 15.43 -12.09 13.08
N SER A 81 16.57 -12.23 12.42
CA SER A 81 16.76 -12.79 11.09
C SER A 81 15.86 -13.99 10.80
N PRO A 82 14.90 -13.89 9.87
CA PRO A 82 14.24 -15.05 9.31
C PRO A 82 14.91 -15.40 7.98
N THR A 83 16.20 -15.76 8.03
CA THR A 83 16.74 -16.58 6.94
C THR A 83 16.12 -17.96 7.13
N LEU A 84 15.20 -18.33 6.24
CA LEU A 84 14.57 -19.66 6.16
C LEU A 84 15.49 -20.69 5.47
N ASP A 85 16.78 -20.39 5.37
CA ASP A 85 17.79 -21.28 4.81
C ASP A 85 18.41 -22.09 5.95
N PRO A 86 18.15 -23.41 6.05
CA PRO A 86 18.74 -24.27 7.07
C PRO A 86 20.27 -24.38 7.00
N ASN A 87 20.92 -23.80 5.99
CA ASN A 87 22.39 -23.82 5.83
C ASN A 87 23.05 -22.42 5.93
N ASP A 88 22.38 -21.40 6.47
CA ASP A 88 22.99 -20.08 6.69
C ASP A 88 23.97 -20.10 7.90
N PRO A 89 25.29 -19.88 7.69
CA PRO A 89 26.32 -19.91 8.73
C PRO A 89 26.23 -18.73 9.73
N SER A 90 25.32 -17.77 9.52
CA SER A 90 25.04 -16.68 10.46
C SER A 90 23.86 -16.96 11.42
N SER A 91 23.29 -18.17 11.37
CA SER A 91 22.22 -18.61 12.26
C SER A 91 22.72 -19.10 13.63
N THR A 92 22.01 -18.76 14.70
CA THR A 92 22.30 -19.18 16.09
C THR A 92 22.22 -20.71 16.32
N HIS A 93 21.91 -21.51 15.30
CA HIS A 93 21.77 -22.98 15.34
C HIS A 93 22.69 -23.70 14.34
N TYR A 94 23.82 -23.08 13.95
CA TYR A 94 24.86 -23.80 13.20
C TYR A 94 25.55 -24.83 14.10
N ASP A 95 25.21 -26.11 13.91
CA ASP A 95 25.95 -27.25 14.46
C ASP A 95 26.91 -27.78 13.39
N PRO A 96 28.22 -27.47 13.46
CA PRO A 96 29.23 -28.00 12.53
C PRO A 96 29.51 -29.51 12.71
N ARG A 97 28.72 -30.25 13.51
CA ARG A 97 28.96 -31.65 13.86
C ARG A 97 27.73 -32.57 13.84
N ALA A 98 26.62 -32.19 13.21
CA ALA A 98 25.52 -33.12 12.93
C ALA A 98 25.75 -33.91 11.63
#